data_AF-A0A6J6DAP7-F1
#
_entry.id   AF-A0A6J6DAP7-F1
#
_cell.length_a   1.000
_cell.length_b   1.000
_cell.length_c   1.000
_cell.angle_alpha   90.00
_cell.angle_beta   90.00
_cell.angle_gamma   90.00
#
_symmetry.space_group_name_H-M   'P 1'
#
loop_
_entity.id
_entity.type
_entity.pdbx_description
1 polymer ?
#
loop_
_entity_poly.entity_id
_entity_poly.type
_entity_poly.pdbx_seq_one_letter_code
_entity_poly.pdbx_strand_id
1 'polypeptide(L)' 'MFALVACGGSRDRARGDLVDQLVEGGLPDEIAECVVEAFFDARDDDELREFFARDDLTDAEREEFARLGEACVPGT' A
#
# COMPACT_ATOMS: atom_id res chain seq x y z
N MET A 1 0.33 5.89 31.72
CA MET A 1 0.69 4.55 31.23
C MET A 1 -0.59 3.77 31.04
N PHE A 2 -1.23 3.82 29.86
CA PHE A 2 -2.35 2.93 29.54
C PHE A 2 -2.46 2.73 28.02
N ALA A 3 -2.27 1.47 27.62
CA ALA A 3 -2.87 0.78 26.48
C ALA A 3 -2.38 1.11 25.05
N LEU A 4 -1.16 0.69 24.73
CA LEU A 4 -0.75 0.27 23.37
C LEU A 4 -1.45 -1.06 23.04
N VAL A 5 -2.74 -1.03 22.76
CA VAL A 5 -3.48 -2.21 22.29
C VAL A 5 -3.39 -2.25 20.77
N ALA A 6 -2.41 -2.99 20.26
CA ALA A 6 -2.48 -3.72 19.00
C ALA A 6 -3.20 -3.02 17.82
N CYS A 7 -2.76 -1.84 17.39
CA CYS A 7 -3.07 -1.29 16.06
C CYS A 7 -2.08 -1.77 14.98
N GLY A 8 -1.46 -2.94 15.15
CA GLY A 8 -0.62 -3.56 14.10
C GLY A 8 -1.42 -4.45 13.16
N GLY A 9 -2.32 -5.27 13.70
CA GLY A 9 -2.90 -6.39 12.94
C GLY A 9 -3.84 -6.02 11.79
N SER A 10 -4.51 -4.87 11.82
CA SER A 10 -5.36 -4.40 10.71
C SER A 10 -4.54 -3.69 9.64
N ARG A 11 -3.51 -2.92 10.03
CA ARG A 11 -2.61 -2.23 9.12
C ARG A 11 -1.72 -3.23 8.37
N ASP A 12 -1.16 -4.21 9.07
CA ASP A 12 -0.36 -5.28 8.47
C ASP A 12 -1.20 -6.15 7.50
N ARG A 13 -2.47 -6.42 7.84
CA ARG A 13 -3.36 -7.20 6.97
C ARG A 13 -3.78 -6.41 5.72
N ALA A 14 -4.14 -5.12 5.88
CA ALA A 14 -4.45 -4.24 4.75
C ALA A 14 -3.25 -4.04 3.82
N ARG A 15 -2.03 -4.04 4.39
CA ARG A 15 -0.78 -4.02 3.62
C ARG A 15 -0.67 -5.26 2.75
N GLY A 16 -0.86 -6.45 3.32
CA GLY A 16 -0.85 -7.72 2.58
C GLY A 16 -1.92 -7.79 1.49
N ASP A 17 -3.17 -7.43 1.81
CA ASP A 17 -4.28 -7.44 0.85
C ASP A 17 -4.02 -6.48 -0.34
N LEU A 18 -3.33 -5.36 -0.11
CA LEU A 18 -2.96 -4.45 -1.20
C LEU A 18 -1.80 -4.99 -2.05
N VAL A 19 -0.82 -5.66 -1.43
CA VAL A 19 0.28 -6.34 -2.15
C VAL A 19 -0.31 -7.43 -3.05
N ASP A 20 -1.17 -8.30 -2.52
CA ASP A 20 -1.81 -9.37 -3.28
C ASP A 20 -2.58 -8.82 -4.50
N GLN A 21 -3.34 -7.73 -4.33
CA GLN A 21 -4.07 -7.09 -5.43
C GLN A 21 -3.15 -6.55 -6.54
N LEU A 22 -2.01 -5.96 -6.17
CA LEU A 22 -1.03 -5.48 -7.14
C LEU A 22 -0.36 -6.65 -7.87
N VAL A 23 -0.06 -7.74 -7.17
CA VAL A 23 0.51 -8.96 -7.74
C VAL A 23 -0.47 -9.64 -8.70
N GLU A 24 -1.74 -9.77 -8.32
CA GLU A 24 -2.82 -10.25 -9.21
C GLU A 24 -3.00 -9.34 -10.44
N GLY A 25 -2.75 -8.03 -10.27
CA GLY A 25 -2.70 -7.05 -11.35
C GLY A 25 -1.48 -7.16 -12.29
N GLY A 26 -0.50 -8.01 -11.95
CA GLY A 26 0.67 -8.30 -12.77
C GLY A 26 1.98 -7.63 -12.32
N LEU A 27 2.01 -6.96 -11.16
CA LEU A 27 3.27 -6.51 -10.58
C LEU A 27 4.05 -7.70 -9.97
N PRO A 28 5.39 -7.73 -10.07
CA PRO A 28 6.20 -8.66 -9.30
C PRO A 28 6.04 -8.39 -7.79
N ASP A 29 6.03 -9.45 -6.99
CA ASP A 29 5.86 -9.42 -5.53
C ASP A 29 6.81 -8.41 -4.85
N GLU A 30 8.11 -8.47 -5.16
CA GLU A 30 9.12 -7.56 -4.60
C GLU A 30 8.84 -6.07 -4.92
N ILE A 31 8.26 -5.80 -6.09
CA ILE A 31 7.86 -4.43 -6.48
C ILE A 31 6.59 -4.03 -5.75
N ALA A 32 5.61 -4.92 -5.68
CA ALA A 32 4.35 -4.68 -4.96
C ALA A 32 4.61 -4.38 -3.48
N GLU A 33 5.47 -5.15 -2.81
CA GLU A 33 5.85 -4.90 -1.42
C GLU A 33 6.51 -3.53 -1.24
N CYS A 34 7.46 -3.16 -2.11
CA CYS A 34 8.14 -1.86 -2.08
C CYS A 34 7.17 -0.70 -2.29
N VAL A 35 6.27 -0.83 -3.27
CA VAL A 35 5.27 0.19 -3.60
C VAL A 35 4.31 0.40 -2.44
N VAL A 36 3.81 -0.69 -1.85
CA VAL A 36 2.89 -0.63 -0.71
C VAL A 36 3.62 -0.09 0.53
N GLU A 37 4.89 -0.43 0.74
CA GLU A 37 5.68 0.16 1.83
C GLU A 37 5.75 1.68 1.70
N ALA A 38 6.16 2.17 0.53
CA ALA A 38 6.28 3.61 0.27
C ALA A 38 4.93 4.33 0.37
N PHE A 39 3.85 3.69 -0.09
CA PHE A 39 2.49 4.22 0.00
C PHE A 39 2.03 4.38 1.46
N PHE A 40 2.32 3.38 2.31
CA PHE A 40 1.95 3.38 3.73
C PHE A 40 2.85 4.26 4.60
N ASP A 41 4.11 4.48 4.22
CA ASP A 41 5.04 5.34 4.96
C ASP A 41 4.72 6.84 4.73
N ALA A 42 4.24 7.18 3.54
CA ALA A 42 3.84 8.54 3.19
C ALA A 42 2.50 9.00 3.79
N ARG A 43 1.69 8.08 4.34
CA ARG A 43 0.31 8.35 4.79
C ARG A 43 0.09 8.01 6.25
N ASP A 44 -0.78 8.78 6.88
CA ASP A 44 -1.26 8.48 8.23
C ASP A 44 -2.44 7.48 8.23
N ASP A 45 -2.79 7.00 9.43
CA ASP A 45 -3.84 5.99 9.58
C ASP A 45 -5.23 6.48 9.15
N ASP A 46 -5.51 7.79 9.23
CA ASP A 46 -6.80 8.36 8.81
C ASP A 46 -6.89 8.42 7.28
N GLU A 47 -5.81 8.83 6.61
CA GLU A 47 -5.69 8.80 5.15
C GLU A 47 -5.80 7.37 4.59
N LEU A 48 -5.13 6.41 5.22
CA LEU A 48 -5.23 4.99 4.84
C LEU A 48 -6.66 4.47 5.05
N ARG A 49 -7.33 4.87 6.13
CA ARG A 49 -8.72 4.47 6.38
C ARG A 49 -9.67 5.01 5.32
N GLU A 50 -9.50 6.25 4.88
CA GLU A 50 -10.29 6.82 3.78
C GLU A 50 -9.99 6.14 2.45
N PHE A 51 -8.72 5.80 2.20
CA PHE A 51 -8.32 5.03 1.03
C PHE A 51 -9.02 3.67 0.95
N PHE A 52 -8.94 2.87 2.03
CA PHE A 52 -9.57 1.54 2.09
C PHE A 52 -11.09 1.57 2.25
N ALA A 53 -11.70 2.73 2.52
CA ALA A 53 -13.15 2.89 2.52
C ALA A 53 -13.74 2.94 1.10
N ARG A 54 -12.90 3.05 0.07
CA ARG A 54 -13.29 3.10 -1.34
C ARG A 54 -13.00 1.75 -2.01
N ASP A 55 -13.95 1.25 -2.79
CA ASP A 55 -13.80 -0.04 -3.50
C ASP A 55 -12.84 0.03 -4.70
N ASP A 56 -12.62 1.23 -5.28
CA ASP A 56 -11.84 1.42 -6.50
C ASP A 56 -10.75 2.48 -6.34
N LEU A 57 -9.60 2.27 -6.98
CA LEU A 57 -8.55 3.26 -7.15
C LEU A 57 -9.00 4.42 -8.06
N THR A 58 -8.73 5.65 -7.66
CA THR A 58 -8.80 6.82 -8.54
C THR A 58 -7.71 6.76 -9.60
N ASP A 59 -7.88 7.52 -10.68
CA ASP A 59 -6.85 7.66 -11.71
C ASP A 59 -5.54 8.26 -11.14
N ALA A 60 -5.66 9.20 -10.19
CA ALA A 60 -4.50 9.80 -9.52
C ALA A 60 -3.73 8.78 -8.67
N GLU A 61 -4.44 7.91 -7.94
CA GLU A 61 -3.81 6.83 -7.17
C GLU A 61 -3.15 5.81 -8.11
N ARG A 62 -3.78 5.45 -9.23
CA ARG A 62 -3.16 4.57 -10.23
C ARG A 62 -1.87 5.14 -10.80
N GLU A 63 -1.85 6.44 -11.13
CA GLU A 63 -0.63 7.13 -11.57
C GLU A 63 0.43 7.21 -10.46
N GLU A 64 0.02 7.38 -9.20
CA GLU A 64 0.93 7.33 -8.05
C GLU A 64 1.55 5.93 -7.90
N PHE A 65 0.74 4.88 -7.90
CA PHE A 65 1.20 3.50 -7.83
C PHE A 65 2.12 3.14 -9.00
N ALA A 66 1.83 3.61 -10.22
CA ALA A 66 2.71 3.41 -11.37
C ALA A 66 4.09 4.08 -11.17
N ARG A 67 4.12 5.34 -10.68
CA ARG A 67 5.38 6.05 -10.40
C ARG A 67 6.17 5.42 -9.25
N LEU A 68 5.49 4.98 -8.20
CA LEU A 68 6.12 4.23 -7.11
C LEU A 68 6.68 2.90 -7.64
N GLY A 69 5.95 2.23 -8.53
CA GLY A 69 6.40 1.01 -9.19
C GLY A 69 7.71 1.22 -9.93
N GLU A 70 7.81 2.27 -10.74
CA GLU A 70 9.05 2.63 -11.45
C GLU A 70 10.22 2.94 -10.49
N ALA A 71 9.96 3.59 -9.36
CA ALA A 71 10.99 3.86 -8.35
C ALA A 71 11.44 2.59 -7.60
N CYS A 72 10.54 1.61 -7.50
CA CYS A 72 10.77 0.33 -6.85
C CYS A 72 11.40 -0.72 -7.76
N VAL A 73 11.44 -0.52 -9.09
CA VAL A 73 12.17 -1.41 -10.00
C VAL A 73 13.65 -1.36 -9.63
N PRO A 74 14.24 -2.46 -9.12
CA PRO A 74 15.68 -2.51 -8.93
C PRO A 74 16.31 -2.39 -10.32
N GLY A 75 17.10 -1.33 -10.50
CA GLY A 75 17.52 -0.84 -11.80
C GLY A 75 18.06 -1.92 -12.75
N THR A 76 17.73 -1.74 -14.04
CA THR A 76 18.57 -2.19 -15.16
C THR A 76 20.03 -1.81 -14.98
#